data_AF-A0ABD0SP37-F1
#
_entry.id   AF-A0ABD0SP37-F1
#
_cell.length_a   1.000
_cell.length_b   1.000
_cell.length_c   1.000
_cell.angle_alpha   90.00
_cell.angle_beta   90.00
_cell.angle_gamma   90.00
#
_symmetry.space_group_name_H-M   'P 1'
#
loop_
_entity.id
_entity.type
_entity.pdbx_description
1 polymer ?
#
loop_
_entity_poly.entity_id
_entity_poly.type
_entity_poly.pdbx_seq_one_letter_code
_entity_poly.pdbx_strand_id
1 'polypeptide(L)'
;MLEVINGFLMVYFIVLCAFNILVPYIVKPVAACFSRPSSEERTLWEQILKLKAEQKSISMKDEFAAYSKIQRKINKLEGQLKDGSQSRMSKSIAIKSSVQIILQVVLALLTIVSVIWFRREPIVALKTNLFPFAAMLSYPSGMPNAISTHVWVLVSNVSLRTLLKPIIS
;
A
#
# COMPACT_ATOMS: atom_id res chain seq x y z
N MET A 1 19.68 -0.54 -31.54
CA MET A 1 18.24 -0.79 -31.72
C MET A 1 17.92 -2.11 -31.04
N LEU A 2 16.94 -2.13 -30.15
CA LEU A 2 16.46 -3.36 -29.51
C LEU A 2 15.52 -4.08 -30.48
N GLU A 3 15.71 -5.37 -30.70
CA GLU A 3 14.83 -6.21 -31.50
C GLU A 3 13.90 -6.98 -30.55
N VAL A 4 12.60 -6.76 -30.67
CA VAL A 4 11.60 -7.44 -29.85
C VAL A 4 11.38 -8.83 -30.43
N ILE A 5 11.76 -9.86 -29.68
CA ILE A 5 11.59 -11.26 -30.08
C ILE A 5 10.18 -11.71 -29.70
N ASN A 6 9.80 -11.48 -28.44
CA ASN A 6 8.54 -11.92 -27.87
C ASN A 6 7.77 -10.74 -27.27
N GLY A 7 7.08 -9.99 -28.13
CA GLY A 7 6.29 -8.81 -27.73
C GLY A 7 5.16 -9.13 -26.75
N PHE A 8 4.54 -10.31 -26.86
CA PHE A 8 3.50 -10.75 -25.93
C PHE A 8 4.03 -10.89 -24.49
N LEU A 9 5.18 -11.57 -24.32
CA LEU A 9 5.81 -11.73 -23.01
C LEU A 9 6.27 -10.38 -22.45
N MET A 10 6.78 -9.49 -23.30
CA MET A 10 7.17 -8.14 -22.93
C MET A 10 6.00 -7.38 -22.28
N VAL A 11 4.86 -7.34 -22.96
CA VAL A 11 3.65 -6.65 -22.46
C VAL A 11 3.12 -7.35 -21.21
N TYR A 12 3.08 -8.69 -21.20
CA TYR A 12 2.63 -9.47 -20.04
C TYR A 12 3.40 -9.11 -18.76
N PHE A 13 4.74 -9.12 -18.80
CA PHE A 13 5.56 -8.79 -17.63
C PHE A 13 5.47 -7.32 -17.23
N ILE A 14 5.35 -6.39 -18.19
CA ILE A 14 5.13 -4.97 -17.89
C ILE A 14 3.81 -4.77 -17.14
N VAL A 15 2.73 -5.38 -17.63
CA VAL A 15 1.41 -5.32 -16.98
C VAL A 15 1.48 -5.92 -15.58
N LEU A 16 2.12 -7.08 -15.44
CA LEU A 16 2.26 -7.74 -14.14
C LEU A 16 3.08 -6.89 -13.13
N CYS A 17 4.16 -6.27 -13.59
CA CYS A 17 4.94 -5.32 -12.77
C CYS A 17 4.13 -4.08 -12.39
N ALA A 18 3.34 -3.53 -13.32
CA ALA A 18 2.47 -2.39 -13.04
C ALA A 18 1.39 -2.74 -12.00
N PHE A 19 0.74 -3.90 -12.12
CA PHE A 19 -0.23 -4.39 -11.14
C PHE A 19 0.41 -4.54 -9.75
N ASN A 20 1.61 -5.12 -9.66
CA ASN A 20 2.36 -5.24 -8.40
C ASN A 20 2.60 -3.89 -7.72
N ILE A 21 2.90 -2.83 -8.49
CA ILE A 21 3.12 -1.48 -7.97
C ILE A 21 1.79 -0.83 -7.54
N LEU A 22 0.68 -1.16 -8.20
CA LEU A 22 -0.63 -0.57 -7.94
C LEU A 22 -1.33 -1.16 -6.70
N VAL A 23 -0.99 -2.38 -6.27
CA VAL A 23 -1.57 -3.04 -5.07
C VAL A 23 -1.70 -2.12 -3.85
N PRO A 24 -0.63 -1.51 -3.31
CA PRO A 24 -0.74 -0.68 -2.11
C PRO A 24 -1.67 0.53 -2.29
N TYR A 25 -1.91 0.96 -3.53
CA TYR A 25 -2.82 2.07 -3.84
C TYR A 25 -4.27 1.64 -3.88
N ILE A 26 -4.56 0.41 -4.28
CA ILE A 26 -5.92 -0.16 -4.23
C ILE A 26 -6.29 -0.53 -2.78
N VAL A 27 -5.32 -0.94 -1.96
CA VAL A 27 -5.57 -1.30 -0.55
C VAL A 27 -5.89 -0.08 0.32
N LYS A 28 -5.33 1.11 0.02
CA LYS A 28 -5.61 2.35 0.76
C LYS A 28 -7.10 2.74 0.80
N PRO A 29 -7.84 2.89 -0.32
CA PRO A 29 -9.25 3.26 -0.32
C PRO A 29 -10.13 2.16 0.29
N VAL A 30 -9.79 0.88 0.06
CA VAL A 30 -10.51 -0.25 0.68
C VAL A 30 -10.37 -0.18 2.19
N ALA A 31 -9.14 -0.02 2.71
CA ALA A 31 -8.90 0.12 4.14
C ALA A 31 -9.58 1.37 4.73
N ALA A 32 -9.60 2.49 3.99
CA ALA A 32 -10.30 3.70 4.42
C ALA A 32 -11.82 3.51 4.52
N CYS A 33 -12.41 2.73 3.61
CA CYS A 33 -13.83 2.38 3.66
C CYS A 33 -14.17 1.57 4.91
N PHE A 34 -13.33 0.59 5.27
CA PHE A 34 -13.52 -0.23 6.47
C PHE A 34 -13.22 0.49 7.79
N SER A 35 -12.46 1.59 7.76
CA SER A 35 -12.04 2.33 8.97
C SER A 35 -12.97 3.49 9.32
N ARG A 36 -14.17 3.56 8.71
CA ARG A 36 -15.14 4.61 9.00
C ARG A 36 -15.52 4.59 10.50
N PRO A 37 -15.63 5.77 11.16
CA PRO A 37 -16.08 5.86 12.54
C PRO A 37 -17.43 5.17 12.71
N SER A 38 -17.55 4.36 13.77
CA SER A 38 -18.83 3.75 14.15
C SER A 38 -19.85 4.84 14.50
N SER A 39 -21.14 4.56 14.34
CA SER A 39 -22.21 5.42 14.84
C SER A 39 -22.05 5.72 16.34
N GLU A 40 -21.51 4.77 17.10
CA GLU A 40 -21.24 4.92 18.54
C GLU A 40 -20.18 5.99 18.87
N GLU A 41 -19.15 6.13 18.04
CA GLU A 41 -18.12 7.17 18.25
C GLU A 41 -18.68 8.56 17.97
N ARG A 42 -19.60 8.66 17.01
CA ARG A 42 -20.29 9.92 16.69
C ARG A 42 -21.21 10.33 17.85
N THR A 43 -21.97 9.39 18.41
CA THR A 43 -22.84 9.70 19.57
C THR A 43 -22.04 10.07 20.81
N LEU A 44 -20.89 9.42 21.06
CA LEU A 44 -19.96 9.83 22.14
C LEU A 44 -19.43 11.25 21.92
N TRP A 45 -19.08 11.60 20.68
CA TRP A 45 -18.61 12.96 20.35
C TRP A 45 -19.69 14.01 20.56
N GLU A 46 -20.93 13.73 20.14
CA GLU A 46 -22.08 14.60 20.39
C GLU A 46 -22.35 14.79 21.88
N GLN A 47 -22.22 13.73 22.69
CA GLN A 47 -22.35 13.81 24.14
C GLN A 47 -21.26 14.68 24.78
N ILE A 48 -20.00 14.58 24.31
CA ILE A 48 -18.91 15.45 24.76
C ILE A 48 -19.21 16.91 24.43
N LEU A 49 -19.67 17.20 23.22
CA LEU A 49 -20.04 18.57 22.82
C LEU A 49 -21.18 19.13 23.67
N LYS A 50 -22.20 18.31 23.97
CA LYS A 50 -23.31 18.69 24.85
C LYS A 50 -22.84 19.01 26.26
N LEU A 51 -21.99 18.16 26.86
CA LEU A 51 -21.44 18.39 28.19
C LEU A 51 -20.50 19.61 28.23
N LYS A 52 -19.74 19.88 27.17
CA LYS A 52 -18.93 21.11 27.05
C LYS A 52 -19.79 22.36 26.97
N ALA A 53 -20.95 22.29 26.32
CA ALA A 53 -21.91 23.39 26.31
C ALA A 53 -22.51 23.64 27.71
N GLU A 54 -22.92 22.58 28.41
CA GLU A 54 -23.44 22.63 29.79
C GLU A 54 -22.40 23.14 30.79
N GLN A 55 -21.12 22.77 30.61
CA GLN A 55 -20.03 23.25 31.44
C GLN A 55 -19.81 24.77 31.32
N LYS A 56 -20.01 25.35 30.13
CA LYS A 56 -19.83 26.80 29.90
C LYS A 56 -20.86 27.65 30.65
N SER A 57 -22.03 27.11 30.96
CA SER A 57 -23.06 27.79 31.75
C SER A 57 -22.79 27.80 33.26
N ILE A 58 -21.79 27.05 33.74
CA ILE A 58 -21.48 26.90 35.16
C ILE A 58 -20.27 27.75 35.53
N SER A 59 -20.40 28.59 36.56
CA SER A 59 -19.28 29.38 37.10
C SER A 59 -18.27 28.46 37.78
N MET A 60 -17.04 28.41 37.25
CA MET A 60 -15.96 27.61 37.82
C MET A 60 -15.56 28.04 39.25
N LYS A 61 -15.77 29.33 39.60
CA LYS A 61 -15.46 29.88 40.93
C LYS A 61 -16.55 29.60 41.95
N ASP A 62 -17.81 29.80 41.57
CA ASP A 62 -18.94 29.75 42.52
C ASP A 62 -19.53 28.33 42.64
N GLU A 63 -19.46 27.56 41.56
CA GLU A 63 -20.05 26.22 41.45
C GLU A 63 -19.00 25.14 41.11
N PHE A 64 -17.81 25.25 41.72
CA PHE A 64 -16.67 24.37 41.44
C PHE A 64 -17.00 22.86 41.53
N ALA A 65 -17.86 22.46 42.48
CA ALA A 65 -18.29 21.07 42.64
C ALA A 65 -19.11 20.57 41.44
N ALA A 66 -20.02 21.39 40.91
CA ALA A 66 -20.82 21.07 39.73
C ALA A 66 -19.94 21.06 38.47
N TYR A 67 -19.08 22.08 38.31
CA TYR A 67 -18.09 22.15 37.23
C TYR A 67 -17.18 20.91 37.21
N SER A 68 -16.64 20.53 38.36
CA SER A 68 -15.76 19.36 38.50
C SER A 68 -16.45 18.04 38.18
N LYS A 69 -17.74 17.90 38.52
CA LYS A 69 -18.53 16.72 38.13
C LYS A 69 -18.68 16.61 36.62
N ILE A 70 -18.99 17.71 35.93
CA ILE A 70 -19.09 17.71 34.46
C ILE A 70 -17.72 17.46 33.82
N GLN A 71 -16.66 18.09 34.31
CA GLN A 71 -15.30 17.86 33.82
C GLN A 71 -14.90 16.37 33.91
N ARG A 72 -15.21 15.69 35.02
CA ARG A 72 -14.95 14.24 35.16
C ARG A 72 -15.74 13.41 34.16
N LYS A 73 -17.00 13.77 33.87
CA LYS A 73 -17.80 13.10 32.83
C LYS A 73 -17.19 13.30 31.44
N ILE A 74 -16.77 14.53 31.11
CA ILE A 74 -16.08 14.85 29.85
C ILE A 74 -14.80 14.02 29.72
N ASN A 75 -13.94 14.04 30.74
CA ASN A 75 -12.68 13.29 30.73
C ASN A 75 -12.92 11.77 30.55
N LYS A 76 -13.99 11.22 31.15
CA LYS A 76 -14.36 9.81 30.98
C LYS A 76 -14.76 9.50 29.54
N LEU A 77 -15.62 10.32 28.92
CA LEU A 77 -16.05 10.11 27.53
C LEU A 77 -14.90 10.36 26.53
N GLU A 78 -14.05 11.36 26.78
CA GLU A 78 -12.84 11.60 25.96
C GLU A 78 -11.86 10.43 26.04
N GLY A 79 -11.71 9.80 27.22
CA GLY A 79 -10.95 8.57 27.39
C GLY A 79 -11.50 7.42 26.54
N GLN A 80 -12.81 7.16 26.64
CA GLN A 80 -13.48 6.12 25.84
C GLN A 80 -13.34 6.34 24.33
N LEU A 81 -13.46 7.60 23.88
CA LEU A 81 -13.28 7.95 22.47
C LEU A 81 -11.84 7.74 22.00
N LYS A 82 -10.85 8.09 22.84
CA LYS A 82 -9.43 7.90 22.54
C LYS A 82 -9.08 6.42 22.45
N ASP A 83 -9.55 5.61 23.39
CA ASP A 83 -9.32 4.16 23.41
C ASP A 83 -9.97 3.49 22.19
N GLY A 84 -11.20 3.88 21.86
CA GLY A 84 -11.89 3.44 20.65
C GLY A 84 -11.13 3.81 19.38
N SER A 85 -10.65 5.05 19.29
CA SER A 85 -9.85 5.54 18.15
C SER A 85 -8.51 4.83 18.00
N GLN A 86 -7.81 4.56 19.10
CA GLN A 86 -6.56 3.84 19.08
C GLN A 86 -6.77 2.37 18.68
N SER A 87 -7.82 1.71 19.21
CA SER A 87 -8.19 0.36 18.82
C SER A 87 -8.54 0.27 17.33
N ARG A 88 -9.31 1.24 16.81
CA ARG A 88 -9.66 1.33 15.38
C ARG A 88 -8.42 1.54 14.50
N MET A 89 -7.52 2.43 14.91
CA MET A 89 -6.28 2.67 14.17
C MET A 89 -5.41 1.41 14.11
N SER A 90 -5.23 0.72 15.24
CA SER A 90 -4.48 -0.54 15.29
C SER A 90 -5.11 -1.65 14.45
N LYS A 91 -6.44 -1.81 14.51
CA LYS A 91 -7.18 -2.78 13.69
C LYS A 91 -7.08 -2.45 12.20
N SER A 92 -7.24 -1.18 11.84
CA SER A 92 -7.11 -0.70 10.46
C SER A 92 -5.71 -0.96 9.90
N ILE A 93 -4.66 -0.67 10.68
CA ILE A 93 -3.27 -0.95 10.31
C ILE A 93 -3.05 -2.45 10.14
N ALA A 94 -3.53 -3.27 11.06
CA ALA A 94 -3.40 -4.73 10.97
C ALA A 94 -4.09 -5.29 9.72
N ILE A 95 -5.35 -4.90 9.46
CA ILE A 95 -6.10 -5.35 8.27
C ILE A 95 -5.42 -4.88 6.98
N LYS A 96 -5.05 -3.60 6.92
CA LYS A 96 -4.37 -3.02 5.75
C LYS A 96 -3.06 -3.75 5.47
N SER A 97 -2.25 -3.97 6.51
CA SER A 97 -0.97 -4.67 6.39
C SER A 97 -1.17 -6.11 5.92
N SER A 98 -2.08 -6.86 6.56
CA SER A 98 -2.38 -8.24 6.20
C SER A 98 -2.85 -8.39 4.75
N VAL A 99 -3.83 -7.57 4.31
CA VAL A 99 -4.34 -7.62 2.93
C VAL A 99 -3.25 -7.24 1.93
N GLN A 100 -2.46 -6.21 2.23
CA GLN A 100 -1.36 -5.78 1.38
C GLN A 100 -0.31 -6.89 1.23
N ILE A 101 0.10 -7.53 2.34
CA ILE A 101 1.08 -8.61 2.34
C ILE A 101 0.55 -9.80 1.53
N ILE A 102 -0.68 -10.24 1.77
CA ILE A 102 -1.27 -11.38 1.05
C ILE A 102 -1.29 -11.13 -0.46
N LEU A 103 -1.83 -9.98 -0.90
CA LEU A 103 -1.90 -9.65 -2.33
C LEU A 103 -0.49 -9.54 -2.96
N GLN A 104 0.45 -8.94 -2.24
CA GLN A 104 1.83 -8.78 -2.72
C GLN A 104 2.55 -10.13 -2.83
N VAL A 105 2.34 -11.05 -1.88
CA VAL A 105 2.89 -12.41 -1.92
C VAL A 105 2.30 -13.19 -3.10
N VAL A 106 0.99 -13.12 -3.32
CA VAL A 106 0.32 -13.81 -4.44
C VAL A 106 0.86 -13.34 -5.78
N LEU A 107 0.95 -12.02 -6.00
CA LEU A 107 1.48 -11.48 -7.26
C LEU A 107 2.98 -11.74 -7.43
N ALA A 108 3.77 -11.69 -6.35
CA ALA A 108 5.19 -12.04 -6.39
C ALA A 108 5.38 -13.50 -6.77
N LEU A 109 4.59 -14.41 -6.19
CA LEU A 109 4.63 -15.83 -6.52
C LEU A 109 4.25 -16.07 -7.99
N LEU A 110 3.18 -15.44 -8.48
CA LEU A 110 2.77 -15.51 -9.89
C LEU A 110 3.89 -15.01 -10.82
N THR A 111 4.56 -13.91 -10.45
CA THR A 111 5.71 -13.37 -11.19
C THR A 111 6.86 -14.36 -11.22
N ILE A 112 7.24 -14.95 -10.08
CA ILE A 112 8.33 -15.92 -9.98
C ILE A 112 8.03 -17.16 -10.81
N VAL A 113 6.82 -17.73 -10.69
CA VAL A 113 6.39 -18.89 -11.48
C VAL A 113 6.43 -18.59 -12.98
N SER A 114 5.95 -17.41 -13.39
CA SER A 114 5.99 -16.97 -14.79
C SER A 114 7.44 -16.83 -15.30
N VAL A 115 8.33 -16.22 -14.51
CA VAL A 115 9.75 -16.08 -14.86
C VAL A 115 10.44 -17.43 -15.02
N ILE A 116 10.13 -18.40 -14.15
CA ILE A 116 10.70 -19.75 -14.22
C ILE A 116 10.19 -20.48 -15.47
N TRP A 117 8.90 -20.35 -15.79
CA TRP A 117 8.29 -21.00 -16.96
C TRP A 117 8.86 -20.45 -18.28
N PHE A 118 8.96 -19.13 -18.40
CA PHE A 118 9.47 -18.45 -19.59
C PHE A 118 10.97 -18.13 -19.51
N ARG A 119 11.74 -18.87 -18.69
CA ARG A 119 13.16 -18.56 -18.45
C ARG A 119 14.04 -18.69 -19.69
N ARG A 120 13.65 -19.55 -20.64
CA ARG A 120 14.43 -19.84 -21.86
C ARG A 120 14.06 -18.94 -23.02
N GLU A 121 12.93 -18.25 -22.95
CA GLU A 121 12.45 -17.38 -24.03
C GLU A 121 13.01 -15.97 -23.87
N PRO A 122 13.92 -15.53 -24.75
CA PRO A 122 14.43 -14.18 -24.69
C PRO A 122 13.35 -13.20 -25.13
N ILE A 123 13.20 -12.09 -24.40
CA ILE A 123 12.16 -11.09 -24.68
C ILE A 123 12.68 -10.10 -25.73
N VAL A 124 13.93 -9.69 -25.60
CA VAL A 124 14.54 -8.63 -26.42
C VAL A 124 15.98 -8.99 -26.76
N ALA A 125 16.39 -8.78 -28.01
CA ALA A 125 17.78 -8.86 -28.46
C ALA A 125 18.40 -7.47 -28.62
N LEU A 126 19.68 -7.37 -28.29
CA LEU A 126 20.52 -6.21 -28.52
C LEU A 126 21.33 -6.40 -29.80
N LYS A 127 21.29 -5.40 -30.69
CA LYS A 127 22.10 -5.40 -31.92
C LYS A 127 23.61 -5.20 -31.66
N THR A 128 23.99 -4.77 -30.46
CA THR A 128 25.40 -4.51 -30.09
C THR A 128 25.87 -5.50 -29.03
N ASN A 129 27.13 -5.92 -29.13
CA ASN A 129 27.78 -6.75 -28.12
C ASN A 129 28.13 -5.90 -26.89
N LEU A 130 27.47 -6.14 -25.76
CA LEU A 130 27.74 -5.46 -24.48
C LEU A 130 28.80 -6.21 -23.65
N PHE A 131 29.96 -6.51 -24.24
CA PHE A 131 31.04 -7.21 -23.53
C PHE A 131 31.57 -6.35 -22.36
N PRO A 132 31.76 -6.90 -21.13
CA PRO A 132 31.60 -8.29 -20.70
C PRO A 132 30.20 -8.65 -20.13
N PHE A 133 29.32 -7.67 -19.94
CA PHE A 133 28.00 -7.85 -19.32
C PHE A 133 27.02 -8.70 -20.13
N ALA A 134 27.27 -8.89 -21.43
CA ALA A 134 26.42 -9.69 -22.31
C ALA A 134 26.16 -11.11 -21.79
N ALA A 135 27.15 -11.75 -21.15
CA ALA A 135 26.99 -13.08 -20.55
C ALA A 135 26.02 -13.07 -19.35
N MET A 136 26.08 -12.02 -18.51
CA MET A 136 25.20 -11.85 -17.36
C MET A 136 23.75 -11.54 -17.80
N LEU A 137 23.59 -10.74 -18.86
CA LEU A 137 22.28 -10.36 -19.39
C LEU A 137 21.56 -11.52 -20.10
N SER A 138 22.32 -12.38 -20.79
CA SER A 138 21.80 -13.51 -21.59
C SER A 138 21.40 -14.73 -20.76
N TYR A 139 22.07 -14.98 -19.63
CA TYR A 139 21.71 -16.11 -18.76
C TYR A 139 20.24 -16.00 -18.33
N PRO A 140 19.38 -17.04 -18.38
CA PRO A 140 19.62 -18.42 -18.80
C PRO A 140 19.10 -18.76 -20.22
N SER A 141 18.80 -17.76 -21.06
CA SER A 141 18.21 -17.98 -22.40
C SER A 141 19.20 -18.56 -23.40
N GLY A 142 20.51 -18.33 -23.21
CA GLY A 142 21.57 -18.90 -24.06
C GLY A 142 21.70 -18.27 -25.45
N MET A 143 20.80 -17.35 -25.81
CA MET A 143 20.88 -16.58 -27.06
C MET A 143 21.91 -15.43 -26.91
N PRO A 144 22.86 -15.30 -27.86
CA PRO A 144 23.85 -14.23 -27.81
C PRO A 144 23.17 -12.86 -27.94
N ASN A 145 23.60 -11.91 -27.10
CA ASN A 145 23.07 -10.54 -27.03
C ASN A 145 21.58 -10.42 -26.68
N ALA A 146 20.96 -11.46 -26.12
CA ALA A 146 19.60 -11.37 -25.62
C ALA A 146 19.53 -10.86 -24.17
N ILE A 147 18.43 -10.18 -23.84
CA ILE A 147 18.02 -9.87 -22.48
C ILE A 147 17.06 -10.99 -22.04
N SER A 148 17.49 -11.71 -21.03
CA SER A 148 16.70 -12.74 -20.38
C SER A 148 15.47 -12.18 -19.66
N THR A 149 14.46 -13.03 -19.50
CA THR A 149 13.19 -12.73 -18.82
C THR A 149 13.37 -12.13 -17.43
N HIS A 150 14.32 -12.66 -16.63
CA HIS A 150 14.53 -12.19 -15.27
C HIS A 150 15.13 -10.77 -15.20
N VAL A 151 16.12 -10.46 -16.06
CA VAL A 151 16.68 -9.09 -16.16
C VAL A 151 15.61 -8.12 -16.64
N TRP A 152 14.81 -8.53 -17.64
CA TRP A 152 13.72 -7.70 -18.16
C TRP A 152 12.71 -7.34 -17.07
N VAL A 153 12.30 -8.31 -16.25
CA VAL A 153 11.36 -8.08 -15.13
C VAL A 153 11.95 -7.13 -14.09
N LEU A 154 13.23 -7.29 -13.73
CA LEU A 154 13.91 -6.42 -12.77
C LEU A 154 13.98 -4.98 -13.28
N VAL A 155 14.45 -4.79 -14.52
CA VAL A 155 14.54 -3.47 -15.16
C VAL A 155 13.15 -2.85 -15.24
N SER A 156 12.15 -3.58 -15.73
CA SER A 156 10.77 -3.09 -15.85
C SER A 156 10.20 -2.66 -14.50
N ASN A 157 10.42 -3.43 -13.43
CA ASN A 157 9.93 -3.11 -12.09
C ASN A 157 10.61 -1.85 -11.53
N VAL A 158 11.94 -1.71 -11.68
CA VAL A 158 12.69 -0.52 -11.25
C VAL A 158 12.29 0.72 -12.05
N SER A 159 12.19 0.59 -13.36
CA SER A 159 11.77 1.68 -14.26
C SER A 159 10.35 2.13 -13.94
N LEU A 160 9.39 1.19 -13.83
CA LEU A 160 8.01 1.53 -13.48
C LEU A 160 7.90 2.16 -12.10
N ARG A 161 8.65 1.70 -11.10
CA ARG A 161 8.66 2.34 -9.77
C ARG A 161 9.18 3.77 -9.85
N THR A 162 10.26 4.01 -10.59
CA THR A 162 10.83 5.35 -10.75
C THR A 162 9.86 6.29 -11.48
N LEU A 163 9.20 5.79 -12.53
CA LEU A 163 8.24 6.57 -13.34
C LEU A 163 6.93 6.83 -12.60
N LEU A 164 6.44 5.85 -11.83
CA LEU A 164 5.18 5.97 -11.10
C LEU A 164 5.36 6.70 -9.76
N LYS A 165 6.56 6.74 -9.18
CA LYS A 165 6.81 7.47 -7.93
C LYS A 165 6.27 8.91 -7.92
N PRO A 166 6.50 9.77 -8.93
CA PRO A 166 5.94 11.13 -8.94
C PRO A 166 4.42 11.18 -9.14
N ILE A 167 3.83 10.21 -9.84
CA ILE A 167 2.38 10.16 -10.10
C ILE A 167 1.61 9.72 -8.86
N ILE A 168 2.25 8.90 -8.03
CA ILE A 168 1.59 8.27 -6.89
C ILE A 168 2.20 8.62 -5.53
N SER A 169 3.03 9.66 -5.47
CA SER A 169 3.47 10.35 -4.25
C SER A 169 2.49 11.47 -3.89
#